data_AF-A0A0N9MZ78-F1
#
_entry.id   AF-A0A0N9MZ78-F1
#
_cell.length_a   1.000
_cell.length_b   1.000
_cell.length_c   1.000
_cell.angle_alpha   90.00
_cell.angle_beta   90.00
_cell.angle_gamma   90.00
#
_symmetry.space_group_name_H-M   'P 1'
#
loop_
_entity.id
_entity.type
_entity.pdbx_description
1 polymer ?
#
loop_
_entity_poly.entity_id
_entity_poly.type
_entity_poly.pdbx_seq_one_letter_code
_entity_poly.pdbx_strand_id
1 'polypeptide(L)'
;MGALLRAALHPPESAISRVDDPSERRALIVELLLVGVLTFGFSALYAILSLLENALTTGIGGTTVALNPVASSVAAIDAIRQGMSVIRLLAIGGLGAYLLWRTGIGLRRVGLARPSRADVPPAVLLAAVIGLPGLALVAVSQAMGANSVLDVAPTDDLWWRIPVLALKSFGNGFAEEVVVVGYFMTRLRQLGLRANVALWSSAVLRGAYHAYQGLGAAVGNVVMGLVYGRWYQVTGRLWPLVLAHALIDTIAFIGYAVLTRTGVLG
;
A
#
# COMPACT_ATOMS: atom_id res chain seq x y z
N MET A 1 29.41 -1.80 -0.90
CA MET A 1 28.59 -0.63 -0.49
C MET A 1 28.44 0.42 -1.59
N GLY A 2 29.50 0.81 -2.32
CA GLY A 2 29.44 1.89 -3.32
C GLY A 2 28.52 1.68 -4.53
N ALA A 3 28.34 0.44 -5.01
CA ALA A 3 27.49 0.16 -6.18
C ALA A 3 25.99 0.32 -5.89
N LEU A 4 25.52 -0.14 -4.71
CA LEU A 4 24.12 0.00 -4.28
C LEU A 4 23.76 1.46 -3.97
N LEU A 5 24.67 2.19 -3.31
CA LEU A 5 24.51 3.64 -3.07
C LEU A 5 24.46 4.41 -4.40
N ARG A 6 25.34 4.09 -5.36
CA ARG A 6 25.32 4.70 -6.69
C ARG A 6 24.03 4.38 -7.44
N ALA A 7 23.56 3.14 -7.38
CA ALA A 7 22.29 2.73 -8.00
C ALA A 7 21.06 3.38 -7.33
N ALA A 8 21.12 3.66 -6.02
CA ALA A 8 20.06 4.37 -5.32
C ALA A 8 19.97 5.85 -5.73
N LEU A 9 21.12 6.50 -5.98
CA LEU A 9 21.20 7.89 -6.42
C LEU A 9 20.91 8.05 -7.93
N HIS A 10 21.39 7.09 -8.73
CA HIS A 10 21.23 7.03 -10.17
C HIS A 10 20.67 5.66 -10.55
N PRO A 11 19.34 5.47 -10.45
CA PRO A 11 18.73 4.22 -10.87
C PRO A 11 19.04 3.99 -12.36
N PRO A 12 19.36 2.75 -12.76
CA PRO A 12 19.61 2.43 -14.15
C PRO A 12 18.41 2.79 -15.01
N GLU A 13 18.64 3.12 -16.29
CA GLU A 13 17.55 3.31 -17.22
C GLU A 13 16.69 2.04 -17.26
N SER A 14 15.37 2.20 -17.13
CA SER A 14 14.48 1.06 -17.10
C SER A 14 14.60 0.27 -18.40
N ALA A 15 14.72 -1.06 -18.31
CA ALA A 15 14.61 -1.98 -19.45
C ALA A 15 13.22 -1.99 -20.13
N ILE A 16 12.34 -1.08 -19.72
CA ILE A 16 10.99 -0.88 -20.23
C ILE A 16 11.08 0.13 -21.36
N SER A 17 10.76 -0.31 -22.58
CA SER A 17 10.73 0.54 -23.76
C SER A 17 9.64 1.59 -23.65
N ARG A 18 9.94 2.80 -24.10
CA ARG A 18 8.96 3.86 -24.30
C ARG A 18 7.99 3.44 -25.42
N VAL A 19 6.73 3.83 -25.28
CA VAL A 19 5.72 3.72 -26.33
C VAL A 19 5.65 5.05 -27.07
N ASP A 20 6.10 5.04 -28.32
CA ASP A 20 6.16 6.24 -29.17
C ASP A 20 4.95 6.36 -30.12
N ASP A 21 4.25 5.26 -30.40
CA ASP A 21 3.02 5.30 -31.18
C ASP A 21 1.94 6.15 -30.47
N PRO A 22 1.39 7.20 -31.11
CA PRO A 22 0.41 8.08 -30.46
C PRO A 22 -0.88 7.38 -30.04
N SER A 23 -1.33 6.37 -30.79
CA SER A 23 -2.58 5.66 -30.51
C SER A 23 -2.44 4.74 -29.30
N GLU A 24 -1.33 3.99 -29.22
CA GLU A 24 -0.98 3.17 -28.07
C GLU A 24 -0.73 4.02 -26.83
N ARG A 25 -0.06 5.18 -26.99
CA ARG A 25 0.16 6.12 -25.88
C ARG A 25 -1.15 6.65 -25.31
N ARG A 26 -2.13 6.98 -26.17
CA ARG A 26 -3.47 7.39 -25.72
C ARG A 26 -4.19 6.24 -25.01
N ALA A 27 -4.10 5.01 -25.54
CA ALA A 27 -4.69 3.84 -24.90
C ALA A 27 -4.10 3.59 -23.50
N LEU A 28 -2.78 3.75 -23.32
CA LEU A 28 -2.13 3.65 -22.01
C LEU A 28 -2.61 4.71 -21.01
N ILE A 29 -2.86 5.94 -21.45
CA ILE A 29 -3.41 6.99 -20.58
C ILE A 29 -4.83 6.62 -20.14
N VAL A 30 -5.67 6.16 -21.07
CA VAL A 30 -7.03 5.69 -20.74
C VAL A 30 -6.99 4.50 -19.79
N GLU A 31 -6.10 3.53 -20.03
CA GLU A 31 -5.91 2.38 -19.15
C GLU A 31 -5.52 2.82 -17.73
N LEU A 32 -4.53 3.71 -17.60
CA LEU A 32 -4.11 4.28 -16.31
C LEU A 32 -5.24 4.99 -15.58
N LEU A 33 -6.05 5.77 -16.30
CA LEU A 33 -7.21 6.46 -15.72
C LEU A 33 -8.26 5.46 -15.24
N LEU A 34 -8.62 4.46 -16.05
CA LEU A 34 -9.62 3.45 -15.68
C LEU A 34 -9.16 2.60 -14.50
N VAL A 35 -7.93 2.09 -14.54
CA VAL A 35 -7.34 1.32 -13.44
C VAL A 35 -7.25 2.21 -12.20
N GLY A 36 -6.78 3.44 -12.34
CA GLY A 36 -6.70 4.41 -11.24
C GLY A 36 -8.06 4.62 -10.59
N VAL A 37 -9.10 4.95 -11.36
CA VAL A 37 -10.47 5.17 -10.87
C VAL A 37 -11.04 3.94 -10.18
N LEU A 38 -10.91 2.75 -10.77
CA LEU A 38 -11.47 1.50 -10.23
C LEU A 38 -10.75 0.97 -8.97
N THR A 39 -9.55 1.48 -8.68
CA THR A 39 -8.73 1.00 -7.56
C THR A 39 -8.61 2.02 -6.44
N PHE A 40 -7.87 3.11 -6.66
CA PHE A 40 -7.49 4.07 -5.61
C PHE A 40 -7.99 5.50 -5.87
N GLY A 41 -8.48 5.79 -7.08
CA GLY A 41 -8.88 7.12 -7.51
C GLY A 41 -10.06 7.66 -6.71
N PHE A 42 -11.12 6.86 -6.54
CA PHE A 42 -12.23 7.24 -5.68
C PHE A 42 -11.82 7.34 -4.21
N SER A 43 -10.90 6.50 -3.74
CA SER A 43 -10.35 6.60 -2.37
C SER A 43 -9.59 7.91 -2.15
N ALA A 44 -8.82 8.38 -3.14
CA ALA A 44 -8.14 9.68 -3.10
C ALA A 44 -9.12 10.86 -3.16
N LEU A 45 -10.15 10.78 -4.00
CA LEU A 45 -11.21 11.80 -4.03
C LEU A 45 -11.94 11.86 -2.69
N TYR A 46 -12.34 10.71 -2.15
CA TYR A 46 -12.95 10.61 -0.83
C TYR A 46 -12.04 11.23 0.24
N ALA A 47 -10.74 10.95 0.20
CA ALA A 47 -9.77 11.55 1.11
C ALA A 47 -9.72 13.08 1.06
N ILE A 48 -9.74 13.65 -0.15
CA ILE A 48 -9.78 15.11 -0.33
C ILE A 48 -11.07 15.69 0.25
N LEU A 49 -12.22 15.07 -0.04
CA LEU A 49 -13.51 15.52 0.48
C LEU A 49 -13.58 15.41 2.01
N SER A 50 -13.14 14.30 2.60
CA SER A 50 -13.12 14.11 4.06
C SER A 50 -12.21 15.13 4.75
N LEU A 51 -11.03 15.41 4.19
CA LEU A 51 -10.15 16.44 4.75
C LEU A 51 -10.76 17.84 4.68
N LEU A 52 -11.43 18.17 3.57
CA LEU A 52 -12.14 19.44 3.41
C LEU A 52 -13.30 19.56 4.41
N GLU A 53 -14.10 18.51 4.55
CA GLU A 53 -15.20 18.46 5.51
C GLU A 53 -14.69 18.64 6.95
N ASN A 54 -13.63 17.93 7.34
CA ASN A 54 -13.02 18.07 8.66
C ASN A 54 -12.46 19.49 8.87
N ALA A 55 -11.80 20.07 7.88
CA ALA A 55 -11.28 21.43 7.95
C ALA A 55 -12.39 22.48 8.13
N LEU A 56 -13.59 22.21 7.62
CA LEU A 56 -14.77 23.09 7.72
C LEU A 56 -15.62 22.82 8.98
N THR A 57 -15.43 21.71 9.68
CA THR A 57 -16.29 21.27 10.79
C THR A 57 -15.53 21.10 12.10
N THR A 58 -14.81 19.99 12.25
CA THR A 58 -14.26 19.49 13.52
C THR A 58 -12.77 19.76 13.72
N GLY A 59 -12.06 20.21 12.67
CA GLY A 59 -10.61 20.34 12.64
C GLY A 59 -9.90 19.02 12.30
N ILE A 60 -8.67 19.12 11.76
CA ILE A 60 -7.93 17.98 11.19
C ILE A 60 -7.43 16.98 12.26
N GLY A 61 -7.44 17.35 13.55
CA GLY A 61 -6.87 16.55 14.64
C GLY A 61 -7.81 15.54 15.32
N GLY A 62 -9.11 15.53 15.00
CA GLY A 62 -10.12 14.77 15.76
C GLY A 62 -10.59 13.43 15.16
N THR A 63 -10.05 13.00 14.03
CA THR A 63 -10.62 11.87 13.28
C THR A 63 -10.00 10.51 13.61
N THR A 64 -10.79 9.63 14.23
CA THR A 64 -10.52 8.19 14.29
C THR A 64 -11.02 7.50 13.03
N VAL A 65 -10.14 6.80 12.32
CA VAL A 65 -10.52 5.93 11.19
C VAL A 65 -10.20 4.50 11.55
N ALA A 66 -11.24 3.66 11.64
CA ALA A 66 -11.04 2.23 11.83
C ALA A 66 -10.35 1.62 10.60
N LEU A 67 -9.17 1.02 10.81
CA LEU A 67 -8.36 0.43 9.74
C LEU A 67 -8.98 -0.86 9.18
N ASN A 68 -9.82 -1.55 9.96
CA ASN A 68 -10.60 -2.70 9.52
C ASN A 68 -11.93 -2.82 10.29
N PRO A 69 -12.96 -2.04 9.94
CA PRO A 69 -14.22 -2.09 10.65
C PRO A 69 -14.93 -3.44 10.48
N VAL A 70 -15.68 -3.84 11.51
CA VAL A 70 -16.62 -4.97 11.45
C VAL A 70 -17.72 -4.64 10.44
N ALA A 71 -17.88 -5.49 9.42
CA ALA A 71 -18.81 -5.22 8.33
C ALA A 71 -20.24 -5.67 8.66
N SER A 72 -20.43 -6.53 9.66
CA SER A 72 -21.73 -6.97 10.15
C SER A 72 -21.65 -7.42 11.61
N SER A 73 -22.69 -7.15 12.40
CA SER A 73 -22.85 -7.74 13.74
C SER A 73 -23.08 -9.26 13.70
N VAL A 74 -23.46 -9.82 12.55
CA VAL A 74 -23.63 -11.27 12.36
C VAL A 74 -22.31 -11.87 11.88
N ALA A 75 -21.67 -12.66 12.74
CA ALA A 75 -20.31 -13.18 12.52
C ALA A 75 -20.13 -13.92 11.17
N ALA A 76 -21.09 -14.77 10.77
CA ALA A 76 -21.01 -15.49 9.50
C ALA A 76 -21.07 -14.53 8.29
N ILE A 77 -21.90 -13.50 8.36
CA ILE A 77 -22.02 -12.48 7.30
C ILE A 77 -20.76 -11.61 7.26
N ASP A 78 -20.20 -11.25 8.41
CA ASP A 78 -18.92 -10.52 8.50
C ASP A 78 -17.79 -11.33 7.85
N ALA A 79 -17.66 -12.62 8.19
CA ALA A 79 -16.66 -13.50 7.59
C ALA A 79 -16.76 -13.56 6.05
N ILE A 80 -17.98 -13.68 5.50
CA ILE A 80 -18.22 -13.66 4.06
C ILE A 80 -17.80 -12.31 3.46
N ARG A 81 -18.22 -11.18 4.06
CA ARG A 81 -17.89 -9.83 3.56
C ARG A 81 -16.38 -9.55 3.60
N GLN A 82 -15.69 -9.97 4.66
CA GLN A 82 -14.24 -9.86 4.75
C GLN A 82 -13.56 -10.75 3.69
N GLY A 83 -14.03 -11.98 3.49
CA GLY A 83 -13.54 -12.87 2.42
C GLY A 83 -13.73 -12.27 1.02
N MET A 84 -14.88 -11.66 0.73
CA MET A 84 -15.12 -10.92 -0.51
C MET A 84 -14.13 -9.76 -0.68
N SER A 85 -13.80 -9.06 0.41
CA SER A 85 -12.79 -8.00 0.41
C SER A 85 -11.41 -8.53 0.00
N VAL A 86 -10.99 -9.68 0.55
CA VAL A 86 -9.73 -10.35 0.18
C VAL A 86 -9.71 -10.68 -1.31
N ILE A 87 -10.75 -11.32 -1.83
CA ILE A 87 -10.86 -11.69 -3.25
C ILE A 87 -10.76 -10.44 -4.14
N ARG A 88 -11.46 -9.36 -3.77
CA ARG A 88 -11.40 -8.08 -4.49
C ARG A 88 -9.98 -7.51 -4.52
N LEU A 89 -9.27 -7.49 -3.40
CA LEU A 89 -7.89 -6.99 -3.33
C LEU A 89 -6.94 -7.83 -4.20
N LEU A 90 -7.06 -9.15 -4.15
CA LEU A 90 -6.30 -10.04 -5.02
C LEU A 90 -6.62 -9.81 -6.51
N ALA A 91 -7.89 -9.57 -6.85
CA ALA A 91 -8.30 -9.24 -8.22
C ALA A 91 -7.71 -7.90 -8.68
N ILE A 92 -7.62 -6.89 -7.82
CA ILE A 92 -7.01 -5.59 -8.13
C ILE A 92 -5.53 -5.76 -8.48
N GLY A 93 -4.75 -6.42 -7.62
CA GLY A 93 -3.33 -6.70 -7.93
C GLY A 93 -3.18 -7.59 -9.16
N GLY A 94 -4.07 -8.59 -9.31
CA GLY A 94 -4.11 -9.49 -10.45
C GLY A 94 -4.39 -8.76 -11.77
N LEU A 95 -5.28 -7.77 -11.78
CA LEU A 95 -5.57 -6.93 -12.94
C LEU A 95 -4.34 -6.14 -13.37
N GLY A 96 -3.65 -5.49 -12.44
CA GLY A 96 -2.40 -4.77 -12.75
C GLY A 96 -1.34 -5.68 -13.36
N ALA A 97 -1.13 -6.85 -12.75
CA ALA A 97 -0.22 -7.88 -13.28
C ALA A 97 -0.65 -8.39 -14.67
N TYR A 98 -1.95 -8.66 -14.85
CA TYR A 98 -2.52 -9.15 -16.10
C TYR A 98 -2.33 -8.14 -17.24
N LEU A 99 -2.59 -6.85 -17.02
CA LEU A 99 -2.42 -5.82 -18.05
C LEU A 99 -0.96 -5.67 -18.50
N LEU A 100 -0.01 -5.77 -17.56
CA LEU A 100 1.42 -5.80 -17.90
C LEU A 100 1.74 -7.02 -18.76
N TRP A 101 1.32 -8.21 -18.34
CA TRP A 101 1.54 -9.45 -19.09
C TRP A 101 0.90 -9.40 -20.48
N ARG A 102 -0.35 -8.92 -20.58
CA ARG A 102 -1.12 -8.83 -21.83
C ARG A 102 -0.47 -7.91 -22.87
N THR A 103 0.29 -6.92 -22.40
CA THR A 103 1.06 -5.96 -23.23
C THR A 103 2.52 -6.38 -23.44
N GLY A 104 2.87 -7.64 -23.16
CA GLY A 104 4.19 -8.22 -23.43
C GLY A 104 5.23 -8.02 -22.32
N ILE A 105 4.87 -7.36 -21.22
CA ILE A 105 5.74 -7.21 -20.05
C ILE A 105 5.56 -8.44 -19.16
N GLY A 106 6.42 -9.44 -19.34
CA GLY A 106 6.38 -10.66 -18.52
C GLY A 106 6.52 -10.35 -17.02
N LEU A 107 5.73 -11.04 -16.18
CA LEU A 107 5.67 -10.80 -14.72
C LEU A 107 7.03 -10.85 -14.01
N ARG A 108 7.96 -11.67 -14.52
CA ARG A 108 9.35 -11.71 -14.02
C ARG A 108 10.07 -10.36 -14.15
N ARG A 109 9.80 -9.59 -15.21
CA ARG A 109 10.43 -8.27 -15.44
C ARG A 109 9.98 -7.20 -14.45
N VAL A 110 8.79 -7.37 -13.87
CA VAL A 110 8.25 -6.48 -12.82
C VAL A 110 8.40 -7.08 -11.43
N GLY A 111 9.28 -8.07 -11.26
CA GLY A 111 9.58 -8.64 -9.94
C GLY A 111 8.52 -9.59 -9.38
N LEU A 112 7.53 -9.99 -10.19
CA LEU A 112 6.48 -10.96 -9.88
C LEU A 112 6.79 -12.35 -10.48
N ALA A 113 8.06 -12.78 -10.40
CA ALA A 113 8.41 -14.18 -10.64
C ALA A 113 7.85 -15.07 -9.52
N ARG A 114 8.27 -16.34 -9.42
CA ARG A 114 7.93 -17.13 -8.22
C ARG A 114 8.57 -16.48 -6.98
N PRO A 115 7.80 -16.30 -5.88
CA PRO A 115 8.36 -15.82 -4.62
C PRO A 115 9.43 -16.80 -4.12
N SER A 116 10.46 -16.27 -3.48
CA SER A 116 11.59 -17.02 -2.94
C SER A 116 11.78 -16.73 -1.46
N ARG A 117 12.39 -17.66 -0.73
CA ARG A 117 12.82 -17.42 0.66
C ARG A 117 13.79 -16.24 0.77
N ALA A 118 14.51 -15.92 -0.30
CA ALA A 118 15.38 -14.76 -0.38
C ALA A 118 14.62 -13.41 -0.32
N ASP A 119 13.30 -13.40 -0.56
CA ASP A 119 12.47 -12.19 -0.46
C ASP A 119 12.08 -11.87 1.00
N VAL A 120 12.25 -12.82 1.94
CA VAL A 120 11.83 -12.67 3.34
C VAL A 120 12.72 -11.69 4.12
N PRO A 121 14.07 -11.81 4.15
CA PRO A 121 14.91 -10.84 4.88
C PRO A 121 14.69 -9.38 4.45
N PRO A 122 14.65 -9.02 3.15
CA PRO A 122 14.37 -7.65 2.76
C PRO A 122 12.95 -7.22 3.10
N ALA A 123 11.95 -8.12 3.05
CA ALA A 123 10.60 -7.80 3.49
C ALA A 123 10.55 -7.39 4.96
N VAL A 124 11.19 -8.17 5.84
CA VAL A 124 11.27 -7.87 7.28
C VAL A 124 12.01 -6.56 7.53
N LEU A 125 13.13 -6.32 6.84
CA LEU A 125 13.89 -5.07 6.96
C LEU A 125 13.06 -3.86 6.53
N LEU A 126 12.41 -3.92 5.36
CA LEU A 126 11.56 -2.84 4.85
C LEU A 126 10.38 -2.58 5.79
N ALA A 127 9.76 -3.64 6.30
CA ALA A 127 8.69 -3.53 7.29
C ALA A 127 9.17 -2.85 8.58
N ALA A 128 10.36 -3.19 9.08
CA ALA A 128 10.92 -2.57 10.26
C ALA A 128 11.28 -1.08 10.03
N VAL A 129 11.88 -0.76 8.89
CA VAL A 129 12.27 0.62 8.52
C VAL A 129 11.06 1.56 8.45
N ILE A 130 9.91 1.06 8.00
CA ILE A 130 8.68 1.87 7.89
C ILE A 130 7.82 1.76 9.16
N GLY A 131 7.62 0.54 9.66
CA GLY A 131 6.71 0.23 10.76
C GLY A 131 7.21 0.71 12.12
N LEU A 132 8.50 0.55 12.45
CA LEU A 132 9.02 0.96 13.76
C LEU A 132 8.91 2.48 14.00
N PRO A 133 9.29 3.36 13.05
CA PRO A 133 9.05 4.81 13.22
C PRO A 133 7.57 5.16 13.35
N GLY A 134 6.70 4.48 12.61
CA GLY A 134 5.25 4.67 12.72
C GLY A 134 4.72 4.32 14.11
N LEU A 135 5.12 3.16 14.65
CA LEU A 135 4.76 2.75 16.00
C LEU A 135 5.30 3.71 17.07
N ALA A 136 6.54 4.19 16.90
CA ALA A 136 7.13 5.17 17.80
C ALA A 136 6.35 6.50 17.79
N LEU A 137 5.93 6.98 16.61
CA LEU A 137 5.13 8.20 16.50
C LEU A 137 3.77 8.05 17.18
N VAL A 138 3.10 6.89 17.01
CA VAL A 138 1.84 6.59 17.71
C VAL A 138 2.05 6.60 19.22
N ALA A 139 3.10 5.94 19.72
CA ALA A 139 3.41 5.88 21.15
C ALA A 139 3.71 7.27 21.74
N VAL A 140 4.47 8.11 21.04
CA VAL A 140 4.76 9.50 21.46
C VAL A 140 3.48 10.34 21.46
N SER A 141 2.66 10.24 20.41
CA SER A 141 1.39 10.98 20.33
C SER A 141 0.41 10.59 21.45
N GLN A 142 0.37 9.29 21.80
CA GLN A 142 -0.40 8.81 22.97
C GLN A 142 0.15 9.38 24.28
N ALA A 143 1.48 9.34 24.49
CA ALA A 143 2.11 9.88 25.69
C ALA A 143 1.90 11.39 25.86
N MET A 144 1.75 12.12 24.75
CA MET A 144 1.46 13.56 24.75
C MET A 144 -0.02 13.91 24.92
N GLY A 145 -0.91 12.92 25.09
CA GLY A 145 -2.35 13.14 25.24
C GLY A 145 -3.04 13.69 23.98
N ALA A 146 -2.38 13.58 22.82
CA ALA A 146 -2.81 14.18 21.57
C ALA A 146 -3.72 13.28 20.71
N ASN A 147 -4.02 12.04 21.16
CA ASN A 147 -4.65 11.03 20.32
C ASN A 147 -6.13 10.76 20.60
N SER A 148 -6.84 10.66 19.48
CA SER A 148 -8.07 9.92 19.25
C SER A 148 -7.77 8.40 19.25
N VAL A 149 -8.49 7.61 20.05
CA VAL A 149 -8.26 6.16 20.25
C VAL A 149 -8.28 5.44 18.90
N LEU A 150 -7.22 4.69 18.56
CA LEU A 150 -7.25 3.75 17.44
C LEU A 150 -8.29 2.69 17.77
N ASP A 151 -9.46 2.80 17.14
CA ASP A 151 -10.57 1.88 17.36
C ASP A 151 -10.25 0.58 16.62
N VAL A 152 -9.64 -0.36 17.34
CA VAL A 152 -9.28 -1.66 16.80
C VAL A 152 -10.49 -2.56 16.88
N ALA A 153 -10.78 -3.24 15.77
CA ALA A 153 -11.96 -4.09 15.68
C ALA A 153 -11.97 -5.13 16.83
N PRO A 154 -13.13 -5.35 17.47
CA PRO A 154 -13.25 -6.35 18.53
C PRO A 154 -12.72 -7.70 18.03
N THR A 155 -11.78 -8.29 18.76
CA THR A 155 -11.24 -9.64 18.47
C THR A 155 -11.96 -10.73 19.26
N ASP A 156 -13.15 -10.43 19.79
CA ASP A 156 -14.06 -11.34 20.49
C ASP A 156 -14.00 -12.71 19.84
N ASP A 157 -13.69 -13.76 20.63
CA ASP A 157 -13.47 -15.22 20.41
C ASP A 157 -13.62 -15.87 19.01
N LEU A 158 -13.43 -15.11 17.94
CA LEU A 158 -13.62 -15.48 16.56
C LEU A 158 -12.24 -15.78 16.00
N TRP A 159 -11.76 -16.99 16.28
CA TRP A 159 -10.48 -17.52 15.80
C TRP A 159 -10.30 -17.34 14.28
N TRP A 160 -11.40 -17.27 13.51
CA TRP A 160 -11.39 -17.03 12.06
C TRP A 160 -10.99 -15.61 11.67
N ARG A 161 -11.14 -14.60 12.54
CA ARG A 161 -10.80 -13.21 12.23
C ARG A 161 -9.30 -13.04 11.98
N ILE A 162 -8.46 -13.70 12.78
CA ILE A 162 -7.00 -13.62 12.64
C ILE A 162 -6.52 -14.08 11.25
N PRO A 163 -6.84 -15.29 10.76
CA PRO A 163 -6.40 -15.72 9.43
C PRO A 163 -7.03 -14.88 8.32
N VAL A 164 -8.27 -14.41 8.46
CA VAL A 164 -8.90 -13.52 7.46
C VAL A 164 -8.21 -12.15 7.41
N LEU A 165 -7.86 -11.57 8.56
CA LEU A 165 -7.10 -10.33 8.66
C LEU A 165 -5.71 -10.48 8.04
N ALA A 166 -4.99 -11.57 8.32
CA ALA A 166 -3.70 -11.84 7.69
C ALA A 166 -3.81 -11.97 6.16
N LEU A 167 -4.84 -12.66 5.66
CA LEU A 167 -5.12 -12.75 4.23
C LEU A 167 -5.49 -11.38 3.63
N LYS A 168 -6.21 -10.54 4.37
CA LYS A 168 -6.56 -9.18 3.96
C LYS A 168 -5.33 -8.29 3.91
N SER A 169 -4.44 -8.34 4.90
CA SER A 169 -3.15 -7.67 4.92
C SER A 169 -2.30 -8.07 3.71
N PHE A 170 -2.24 -9.38 3.40
CA PHE A 170 -1.59 -9.85 2.17
C PHE A 170 -2.27 -9.30 0.92
N GLY A 171 -3.60 -9.38 0.83
CA GLY A 171 -4.36 -8.85 -0.29
C GLY A 171 -4.11 -7.35 -0.49
N ASN A 172 -4.03 -6.58 0.59
CA ASN A 172 -3.79 -5.14 0.54
C ASN A 172 -2.38 -4.84 0.02
N GLY A 173 -1.36 -5.47 0.61
CA GLY A 173 0.01 -5.37 0.10
C GLY A 173 0.13 -5.83 -1.34
N PHE A 174 -0.57 -6.89 -1.74
CA PHE A 174 -0.56 -7.34 -3.13
C PHE A 174 -1.23 -6.33 -4.07
N ALA A 175 -2.41 -5.82 -3.73
CA ALA A 175 -3.11 -4.83 -4.52
C ALA A 175 -2.29 -3.56 -4.70
N GLU A 176 -1.82 -2.98 -3.59
CA GLU A 176 -1.13 -1.70 -3.60
C GLU A 176 0.26 -1.78 -4.23
N GLU A 177 1.08 -2.76 -3.85
CA GLU A 177 2.43 -2.84 -4.40
C GLU A 177 2.42 -3.24 -5.88
N VAL A 178 1.51 -4.14 -6.30
CA VAL A 178 1.39 -4.49 -7.72
C VAL A 178 0.86 -3.34 -8.55
N VAL A 179 -0.17 -2.63 -8.10
CA VAL A 179 -0.77 -1.57 -8.91
C VAL A 179 0.03 -0.27 -8.83
N VAL A 180 0.39 0.20 -7.63
CA VAL A 180 0.96 1.54 -7.41
C VAL A 180 2.46 1.57 -7.68
N VAL A 181 3.19 0.50 -7.36
CA VAL A 181 4.64 0.41 -7.59
C VAL A 181 4.93 -0.33 -8.89
N GLY A 182 4.45 -1.57 -9.04
CA GLY A 182 4.74 -2.39 -10.21
C GLY A 182 4.16 -1.83 -11.52
N TYR A 183 2.82 -1.75 -11.59
CA TYR A 183 2.07 -1.36 -12.78
C TYR A 183 2.18 0.13 -13.09
N PHE A 184 1.84 1.00 -12.13
CA PHE A 184 1.75 2.44 -12.37
C PHE A 184 3.10 3.03 -12.75
N MET A 185 4.18 2.73 -12.01
CA MET A 185 5.52 3.21 -12.39
C MET A 185 5.94 2.67 -13.76
N THR A 186 5.64 1.40 -14.06
CA THR A 186 5.91 0.81 -15.38
C THR A 186 5.20 1.57 -16.50
N ARG A 187 3.90 1.87 -16.34
CA ARG A 187 3.14 2.62 -17.34
C ARG A 187 3.65 4.05 -17.48
N LEU A 188 4.02 4.73 -16.39
CA LEU A 188 4.65 6.06 -16.47
C LEU A 188 5.98 6.02 -17.23
N ARG A 189 6.78 4.96 -17.05
CA ARG A 189 8.01 4.74 -17.84
C ARG A 189 7.72 4.53 -19.32
N GLN A 190 6.69 3.74 -19.66
CA GLN A 190 6.24 3.58 -21.05
C GLN A 190 5.76 4.90 -21.67
N LEU A 191 5.14 5.78 -20.89
CA LEU A 191 4.73 7.13 -21.32
C LEU A 191 5.91 8.12 -21.47
N GLY A 192 7.14 7.70 -21.15
CA GLY A 192 8.35 8.49 -21.30
C GLY A 192 8.76 9.29 -20.06
N LEU A 193 8.08 9.15 -18.92
CA LEU A 193 8.46 9.86 -17.70
C LEU A 193 9.78 9.32 -17.14
N ARG A 194 10.64 10.21 -16.63
CA ARG A 194 11.92 9.85 -16.00
C ARG A 194 11.70 8.99 -14.75
N ALA A 195 12.67 8.13 -14.41
CA ALA A 195 12.55 7.17 -13.31
C ALA A 195 12.18 7.85 -11.98
N ASN A 196 12.85 8.94 -11.63
CA ASN A 196 12.55 9.68 -10.40
C ASN A 196 11.17 10.37 -10.45
N VAL A 197 10.69 10.79 -11.62
CA VAL A 197 9.34 11.37 -11.74
C VAL A 197 8.29 10.28 -11.50
N ALA A 198 8.46 9.10 -12.11
CA ALA A 198 7.57 7.96 -11.86
C ALA A 198 7.55 7.53 -10.37
N LEU A 199 8.71 7.57 -9.70
CA LEU A 199 8.81 7.32 -8.26
C LEU A 199 8.02 8.34 -7.44
N TRP A 200 8.22 9.63 -7.69
CA TRP A 200 7.50 10.69 -6.99
C TRP A 200 6.00 10.61 -7.25
N SER A 201 5.57 10.39 -8.50
CA SER A 201 4.15 10.22 -8.83
C SER A 201 3.52 9.02 -8.10
N SER A 202 4.23 7.89 -8.01
CA SER A 202 3.77 6.70 -7.27
C SER A 202 3.66 6.98 -5.77
N ALA A 203 4.68 7.61 -5.17
CA ALA A 203 4.67 7.95 -3.75
C ALA A 203 3.57 8.96 -3.37
N VAL A 204 3.38 10.00 -4.21
CA VAL A 204 2.32 11.00 -4.01
C VAL A 204 0.94 10.38 -4.19
N LEU A 205 0.75 9.52 -5.20
CA LEU A 205 -0.50 8.78 -5.37
C LEU A 205 -0.82 7.97 -4.12
N ARG A 206 0.17 7.28 -3.56
CA ARG A 206 0.04 6.55 -2.28
C ARG A 206 -0.38 7.44 -1.13
N GLY A 207 0.34 8.53 -0.89
CA GLY A 207 -0.03 9.50 0.13
C GLY A 207 -1.47 10.03 -0.04
N ALA A 208 -1.87 10.31 -1.28
CA ALA A 208 -3.17 10.89 -1.60
C ALA A 208 -4.34 9.96 -1.24
N TYR A 209 -4.28 8.67 -1.61
CA TYR A 209 -5.37 7.74 -1.27
C TYR A 209 -5.40 7.32 0.20
N HIS A 210 -4.37 7.66 0.99
CA HIS A 210 -4.37 7.49 2.46
C HIS A 210 -4.65 8.77 3.24
N ALA A 211 -4.81 9.92 2.59
CA ALA A 211 -4.93 11.19 3.29
C ALA A 211 -6.21 11.30 4.16
N TYR A 212 -7.23 10.48 3.89
CA TYR A 212 -8.44 10.38 4.72
C TYR A 212 -8.16 9.89 6.14
N GLN A 213 -7.04 9.19 6.35
CA GLN A 213 -6.59 8.73 7.67
C GLN A 213 -5.84 9.83 8.45
N GLY A 214 -5.73 11.04 7.88
CA GLY A 214 -5.04 12.19 8.47
C GLY A 214 -3.68 12.49 7.85
N LEU A 215 -3.13 13.65 8.18
CA LEU A 215 -1.88 14.16 7.59
C LEU A 215 -0.68 13.24 7.88
N GLY A 216 -0.59 12.70 9.09
CA GLY A 216 0.48 11.77 9.48
C GLY A 216 0.47 10.49 8.61
N ALA A 217 -0.72 9.94 8.37
CA ALA A 217 -0.89 8.79 7.50
C ALA A 217 -0.53 9.10 6.04
N ALA A 218 -0.93 10.28 5.52
CA ALA A 218 -0.56 10.73 4.18
C ALA A 218 0.96 10.82 4.01
N VAL A 219 1.64 11.52 4.93
CA VAL A 219 3.10 11.73 4.88
C VAL A 219 3.85 10.39 5.05
N GLY A 220 3.44 9.56 6.01
CA GLY A 220 4.02 8.23 6.20
C GLY A 220 3.92 7.38 4.94
N ASN A 221 2.80 7.46 4.23
CA ASN A 221 2.56 6.75 2.98
C ASN A 221 3.35 7.30 1.78
N VAL A 222 3.61 8.61 1.72
CA VAL A 222 4.57 9.17 0.76
C VAL A 222 5.97 8.61 1.03
N VAL A 223 6.41 8.61 2.30
CA VAL A 223 7.74 8.10 2.67
C VAL A 223 7.86 6.60 2.34
N MET A 224 6.87 5.80 2.69
CA MET A 224 6.80 4.38 2.32
C MET A 224 6.90 4.20 0.81
N GLY A 225 6.10 4.94 0.04
CA GLY A 225 6.12 4.89 -1.43
C GLY A 225 7.49 5.26 -2.02
N LEU A 226 8.20 6.24 -1.45
CA LEU A 226 9.56 6.58 -1.87
C LEU A 226 10.56 5.46 -1.58
N VAL A 227 10.52 4.88 -0.38
CA VAL A 227 11.42 3.78 0.02
C VAL A 227 11.17 2.54 -0.83
N TYR A 228 9.90 2.14 -0.97
CA TYR A 228 9.48 0.94 -1.69
C TYR A 228 9.69 1.09 -3.20
N GLY A 229 9.30 2.22 -3.77
CA GLY A 229 9.54 2.51 -5.17
C GLY A 229 11.03 2.60 -5.51
N ARG A 230 11.86 3.16 -4.61
CA ARG A 230 13.32 3.17 -4.81
C ARG A 230 13.91 1.77 -4.74
N TRP A 231 13.49 0.96 -3.76
CA TRP A 231 13.86 -0.45 -3.68
C TRP A 231 13.52 -1.19 -4.96
N TYR A 232 12.31 -0.99 -5.48
CA TYR A 232 11.85 -1.59 -6.74
C TYR A 232 12.72 -1.16 -7.93
N GLN A 233 13.04 0.14 -8.06
CA GLN A 233 13.89 0.64 -9.15
C GLN A 233 15.29 0.03 -9.14
N VAL A 234 15.87 -0.20 -7.96
CA VAL A 234 17.23 -0.74 -7.82
C VAL A 234 17.26 -2.25 -8.00
N THR A 235 16.26 -2.96 -7.48
CA THR A 235 16.28 -4.44 -7.39
C THR A 235 15.44 -5.13 -8.46
N GLY A 236 14.44 -4.45 -9.01
CA GLY A 236 13.40 -5.04 -9.86
C GLY A 236 12.56 -6.10 -9.14
N ARG A 237 12.53 -6.11 -7.81
CA ARG A 237 11.84 -7.13 -6.98
C ARG A 237 10.63 -6.53 -6.31
N LEU A 238 9.47 -7.17 -6.48
CA LEU A 238 8.19 -6.69 -5.94
C LEU A 238 7.70 -7.50 -4.73
N TRP A 239 7.99 -8.81 -4.70
CA TRP A 239 7.61 -9.68 -3.57
C TRP A 239 8.07 -9.16 -2.20
N PRO A 240 9.30 -8.66 -2.01
CA PRO A 240 9.69 -8.09 -0.73
C PRO A 240 8.78 -6.95 -0.27
N LEU A 241 8.28 -6.13 -1.19
CA LEU A 241 7.38 -5.01 -0.88
C LEU A 241 6.01 -5.53 -0.45
N VAL A 242 5.44 -6.47 -1.21
CA VAL A 242 4.14 -7.10 -0.91
C VAL A 242 4.16 -7.72 0.47
N LEU A 243 5.22 -8.49 0.78
CA LEU A 243 5.39 -9.15 2.07
C LEU A 243 5.65 -8.15 3.20
N ALA A 244 6.43 -7.10 2.96
CA ALA A 244 6.68 -6.06 3.95
C ALA A 244 5.41 -5.28 4.29
N HIS A 245 4.64 -4.89 3.28
CA HIS A 245 3.33 -4.25 3.45
C HIS A 245 2.39 -5.16 4.24
N ALA A 246 2.24 -6.41 3.81
CA ALA A 246 1.40 -7.38 4.50
C ALA A 246 1.79 -7.56 5.97
N LEU A 247 3.10 -7.54 6.28
CA LEU A 247 3.61 -7.63 7.64
C LEU A 247 3.25 -6.38 8.47
N ILE A 248 3.41 -5.18 7.93
CA ILE A 248 3.02 -3.92 8.58
C ILE A 248 1.52 -3.96 8.91
N ASP A 249 0.67 -4.29 7.91
CA ASP A 249 -0.78 -4.35 8.08
C ASP A 249 -1.19 -5.44 9.08
N THR A 250 -0.52 -6.60 9.06
CA THR A 250 -0.78 -7.68 10.02
C THR A 250 -0.50 -7.21 11.44
N ILE A 251 0.63 -6.51 11.66
CA ILE A 251 0.99 -5.96 12.97
C ILE A 251 -0.01 -4.87 13.39
N ALA A 252 -0.43 -4.00 12.47
CA ALA A 252 -1.40 -2.96 12.76
C ALA A 252 -2.79 -3.53 13.10
N PHE A 253 -3.27 -4.53 12.34
CA PHE A 253 -4.63 -5.07 12.50
C PHE A 253 -4.74 -6.08 13.64
N ILE A 254 -3.72 -6.92 13.83
CA ILE A 254 -3.73 -8.02 14.80
C ILE A 254 -2.84 -7.70 16.01
N GLY A 255 -1.63 -7.19 15.77
CA GLY A 255 -0.63 -6.95 16.80
C GLY A 255 -1.12 -5.99 17.89
N TYR A 256 -1.71 -4.87 17.50
CA TYR A 256 -2.29 -3.93 18.47
C TYR A 256 -3.41 -4.57 19.30
N ALA A 257 -4.34 -5.28 18.64
CA ALA A 257 -5.44 -5.96 19.33
C ALA A 257 -4.94 -7.00 20.36
N VAL A 258 -3.92 -7.78 19.98
CA VAL A 258 -3.32 -8.80 20.85
C VAL A 258 -2.57 -8.17 22.01
N LEU A 259 -1.78 -7.12 21.77
CA LEU A 259 -1.01 -6.42 22.81
C LEU A 259 -1.93 -5.75 23.83
N THR A 260 -3.04 -5.17 23.39
CA THR A 260 -4.07 -4.64 24.29
C THR A 260 -4.78 -5.77 25.05
N ARG A 261 -5.23 -6.84 24.38
CA ARG A 261 -5.87 -7.99 25.05
C ARG A 261 -4.97 -8.67 26.09
N THR A 262 -3.65 -8.69 25.87
CA THR A 262 -2.68 -9.32 26.76
C THR A 262 -2.20 -8.38 27.88
N GLY A 263 -2.74 -7.15 27.96
CA GLY A 263 -2.36 -6.15 28.97
C GLY A 263 -0.95 -5.59 28.78
N VAL A 264 -0.33 -5.80 27.62
CA VAL A 264 0.98 -5.23 27.27
C VAL A 264 0.83 -3.76 26.87
N LEU A 265 -0.29 -3.42 26.23
CA LEU A 265 -0.65 -2.05 25.85
C LEU A 265 -2.04 -1.70 26.40
N GLY A 266 -2.09 -1.23 27.65
CA GLY A 266 -3.24 -0.57 28.26
C GLY A 266 -4.45 -1.45 28.49
#